data_AF-A0A1S3L8M3-F1
#
_entry.id   AF-A0A1S3L8M3-F1
#
_cell.length_a   1.000
_cell.length_b   1.000
_cell.length_c   1.000
_cell.angle_alpha   90.00
_cell.angle_beta   90.00
_cell.angle_gamma   90.00
#
_symmetry.space_group_name_H-M   'P 1'
#
loop_
_entity.id
_entity.type
_entity.pdbx_description
1 polymer ?
#
loop_
_entity_poly.entity_id
_entity_poly.type
_entity_poly.pdbx_seq_one_letter_code
_entity_poly.pdbx_strand_id
1 'polypeptide(L)'
;MAACKPLGSGKECSFVDKDEIWKVHVKIELQSAKAWPNKWGFLNKSYKEMQEESNKLKDVVKLELPQHLKTRPPTPPEKYIQVGPSPPVPQTTQAQIGWRSAVPKLQLERYGKVQCGKKSFLKELGWAWDACS
;
A
#
# COMPACT_ATOMS: atom_id res chain seq x y z
N MET A 1 -21.17 -11.69 -30.11
CA MET A 1 -19.76 -11.44 -30.50
C MET A 1 -19.50 -12.25 -31.76
N ALA A 2 -19.36 -11.61 -32.92
CA ALA A 2 -18.97 -12.31 -34.15
C ALA A 2 -17.49 -12.00 -34.40
N ALA A 3 -16.64 -13.01 -34.20
CA ALA A 3 -15.22 -12.92 -34.48
C ALA A 3 -15.01 -12.86 -36.00
N CYS A 4 -14.28 -11.86 -36.49
CA CYS A 4 -13.76 -11.88 -37.85
C CYS A 4 -12.77 -13.04 -37.97
N LYS A 5 -13.10 -14.04 -38.80
CA LYS A 5 -12.13 -15.06 -39.23
C LYS A 5 -10.98 -14.34 -39.99
N PRO A 6 -9.71 -14.71 -39.76
CA PRO A 6 -8.62 -14.15 -40.53
C PRO A 6 -8.75 -14.66 -41.97
N LEU A 7 -9.02 -13.76 -42.91
CA LEU A 7 -9.01 -14.09 -44.32
C LEU A 7 -7.56 -14.26 -44.75
N GLY A 8 -7.15 -15.51 -44.90
CA GLY A 8 -5.88 -15.87 -45.52
C GLY A 8 -5.79 -15.35 -46.97
N SER A 9 -4.54 -15.19 -47.41
CA SER A 9 -4.07 -14.62 -48.69
C SER A 9 -4.15 -13.09 -48.78
N GLY A 10 -2.98 -12.46 -48.78
CA GLY A 10 -2.80 -11.02 -48.86
C GLY A 10 -3.37 -10.45 -50.16
N LYS A 11 -4.58 -9.90 -50.07
CA LYS A 11 -5.03 -8.86 -50.97
C LYS A 11 -4.72 -7.54 -50.29
N GLU A 12 -3.79 -6.78 -50.85
CA GLU A 12 -3.58 -5.40 -50.43
C GLU A 12 -4.89 -4.64 -50.65
N CYS A 13 -5.67 -4.41 -49.58
CA CYS A 13 -6.87 -3.58 -49.66
C CYS A 13 -6.46 -2.22 -50.24
N SER A 14 -7.17 -1.79 -51.28
CA SER A 14 -6.97 -0.47 -51.88
C SER A 14 -7.09 0.61 -50.80
N PHE A 15 -6.43 1.75 -51.01
CA PHE A 15 -6.56 2.88 -50.10
C PHE A 15 -8.04 3.29 -49.92
N VAL A 16 -8.85 3.15 -50.97
CA VAL A 16 -10.29 3.41 -50.94
C VAL A 16 -11.02 2.41 -50.04
N ASP A 17 -10.71 1.11 -50.16
CA ASP A 17 -11.32 0.07 -49.33
C ASP A 17 -11.03 0.30 -47.83
N LYS A 18 -9.80 0.72 -47.51
CA LYS A 18 -9.39 1.05 -46.14
C LYS A 18 -10.13 2.27 -45.59
N ASP A 19 -10.32 3.31 -46.40
CA ASP A 19 -11.09 4.50 -46.03
C ASP A 19 -12.57 4.19 -45.83
N GLU A 20 -13.16 3.33 -46.66
CA GLU A 20 -14.54 2.87 -46.50
C GLU A 20 -14.74 2.06 -45.21
N ILE A 21 -13.81 1.15 -44.89
CA ILE A 21 -13.82 0.40 -43.62
C ILE A 21 -13.74 1.37 -42.44
N TRP A 22 -12.84 2.36 -42.50
CA TRP A 22 -12.72 3.37 -41.45
C TRP A 22 -14.01 4.15 -41.25
N LYS A 23 -14.64 4.61 -42.34
CA LYS A 23 -15.93 5.32 -42.30
C LYS A 23 -17.04 4.48 -41.67
N VAL A 24 -17.06 3.17 -41.93
CA VAL A 24 -18.03 2.25 -41.32
C VAL A 24 -17.79 2.12 -39.81
N HIS A 25 -16.54 1.96 -39.37
CA HIS A 25 -16.21 1.90 -37.94
C HIS A 25 -16.62 3.16 -37.19
N VAL A 26 -16.30 4.34 -37.73
CA VAL A 26 -16.68 5.64 -37.13
C VAL A 26 -18.21 5.76 -37.00
N LYS A 27 -18.96 5.33 -38.02
CA LYS A 27 -20.44 5.34 -37.96
C LYS A 27 -20.98 4.38 -36.89
N ILE A 28 -20.43 3.18 -36.79
CA ILE A 28 -20.84 2.18 -35.79
C ILE A 28 -20.52 2.66 -34.37
N GLU A 29 -19.35 3.27 -34.18
CA GLU A 29 -18.95 3.84 -32.89
C GLU A 29 -19.91 4.96 -32.47
N LEU A 30 -20.19 5.89 -33.39
CA LEU A 30 -21.14 6.97 -33.13
C LEU A 30 -22.54 6.45 -32.78
N GLN A 31 -23.02 5.44 -33.50
CA GLN A 31 -24.31 4.80 -33.21
C GLN A 31 -24.30 4.10 -31.84
N SER A 32 -23.20 3.41 -31.52
CA SER A 32 -23.03 2.73 -30.24
C SER A 32 -22.98 3.73 -29.08
N ALA A 33 -22.26 4.85 -29.23
CA ALA A 33 -22.21 5.93 -28.26
C ALA A 33 -23.60 6.56 -28.04
N LYS A 34 -24.38 6.77 -29.10
CA LYS A 34 -25.77 7.26 -28.99
C LYS A 34 -26.71 6.26 -28.33
N ALA A 35 -26.54 4.96 -28.60
CA ALA A 35 -27.36 3.91 -28.00
C ALA A 35 -26.93 3.58 -26.54
N TRP A 36 -25.72 3.96 -26.15
CA TRP A 36 -25.12 3.62 -24.85
C TRP A 36 -25.94 4.13 -23.66
N PRO A 37 -26.36 5.41 -23.58
CA PRO A 37 -27.19 5.88 -22.48
C PRO A 37 -28.54 5.17 -22.37
N ASN A 38 -29.14 4.77 -23.49
CA ASN A 38 -30.42 4.08 -23.48
C ASN A 38 -30.28 2.63 -22.97
N LYS A 39 -29.20 1.93 -23.38
CA LYS A 39 -28.96 0.55 -22.96
C LYS A 39 -28.35 0.43 -21.58
N TRP A 40 -27.46 1.35 -21.21
CA TRP A 40 -26.61 1.25 -20.02
C TRP A 40 -26.77 2.42 -19.05
N GLY A 41 -27.65 3.39 -19.33
CA GLY A 41 -27.89 4.54 -18.45
C GLY A 41 -28.43 4.16 -17.07
N PHE A 42 -28.97 2.95 -16.90
CA PHE A 42 -29.37 2.45 -15.58
C PHE A 42 -28.18 2.30 -14.62
N LEU A 43 -26.97 2.01 -15.12
CA LEU A 43 -25.75 1.92 -14.29
C LEU A 43 -25.41 3.28 -13.66
N ASN A 44 -25.65 4.37 -14.39
CA ASN A 44 -25.46 5.71 -13.85
C ASN A 44 -26.49 6.06 -12.77
N LYS A 45 -27.73 5.56 -12.91
CA LYS A 45 -28.78 5.78 -11.92
C LYS A 45 -28.49 5.03 -10.62
N SER A 46 -28.21 3.73 -10.72
CA SER A 46 -27.90 2.89 -9.55
C SER A 46 -26.66 3.40 -8.81
N TYR A 47 -25.63 3.87 -9.53
CA TYR A 47 -24.45 4.47 -8.91
C TYR A 47 -24.78 5.75 -8.13
N LYS A 48 -25.57 6.64 -8.72
CA LYS A 48 -26.00 7.89 -8.07
C LYS A 48 -26.86 7.63 -6.83
N GLU A 49 -27.80 6.70 -6.93
CA GLU A 49 -28.65 6.29 -5.81
C GLU A 49 -27.80 5.73 -4.65
N MET A 50 -26.87 4.82 -4.94
CA MET A 50 -25.94 4.30 -3.92
C MET A 50 -25.10 5.39 -3.27
N GLN A 51 -24.62 6.36 -4.06
CA GLN A 51 -23.84 7.47 -3.55
C GLN A 51 -24.68 8.39 -2.65
N GLU A 52 -25.92 8.66 -3.04
CA GLU A 52 -26.86 9.45 -2.27
C GLU A 52 -27.24 8.76 -0.95
N GLU A 53 -27.54 7.46 -0.98
CA GLU A 53 -27.80 6.66 0.22
C GLU A 53 -26.58 6.59 1.15
N SER A 54 -25.37 6.44 0.59
CA SER A 54 -24.14 6.51 1.38
C SER A 54 -23.95 7.87 2.05
N ASN A 55 -24.27 8.96 1.36
CA ASN A 55 -24.18 10.30 1.92
C ASN A 55 -25.24 10.55 3.00
N LYS A 56 -26.49 10.13 2.77
CA LYS A 56 -27.56 10.15 3.78
C LYS A 56 -27.15 9.39 5.05
N LEU A 57 -26.58 8.18 4.89
CA LEU A 57 -26.07 7.40 6.00
C LEU A 57 -24.94 8.12 6.74
N LYS A 58 -24.01 8.79 6.04
CA LYS A 58 -22.95 9.59 6.68
C LYS A 58 -23.50 10.79 7.45
N ASP A 59 -24.53 11.45 6.93
CA ASP A 59 -25.16 12.58 7.62
C ASP A 59 -25.94 12.12 8.86
N VAL A 60 -26.60 10.96 8.80
CA VAL A 60 -27.27 10.34 9.96
C VAL A 60 -26.26 9.82 11.00
N VAL A 61 -25.12 9.28 10.56
CA VAL A 61 -24.05 8.73 11.41
C VAL A 61 -23.11 9.82 11.95
N LYS A 62 -23.36 11.10 11.62
CA LYS A 62 -22.75 12.26 12.30
C LYS A 62 -23.26 12.45 13.73
N LEU A 63 -23.57 11.34 14.41
CA LEU A 63 -23.74 11.28 15.85
C LEU A 63 -22.44 11.76 16.47
N GLU A 64 -22.52 12.80 17.30
CA GLU A 64 -21.36 13.23 18.06
C GLU A 64 -20.89 12.04 18.89
N LEU A 65 -19.72 11.53 18.54
CA LEU A 65 -19.13 10.40 19.24
C LEU A 65 -19.06 10.78 20.73
N PRO A 66 -19.64 10.00 21.66
CA PRO A 66 -19.58 10.31 23.08
C PRO A 66 -18.15 10.60 23.53
N GLN A 67 -17.95 11.59 24.40
CA GLN A 67 -16.62 12.10 24.75
C GLN A 67 -15.67 11.02 25.29
N HIS A 68 -16.20 9.95 25.89
CA HIS A 68 -15.44 8.80 26.40
C HIS A 68 -14.98 7.81 25.32
N LEU A 69 -15.62 7.82 24.13
CA LEU A 69 -15.23 7.01 22.97
C LEU A 69 -14.32 7.78 22.02
N LYS A 70 -14.24 9.13 22.14
CA LYS A 70 -13.31 9.94 21.37
C LYS A 70 -11.88 9.52 21.75
N THR A 71 -11.11 9.05 20.79
CA THR A 71 -9.69 8.80 21.01
C THR A 71 -9.03 10.11 21.40
N ARG A 72 -8.22 10.09 22.46
CA ARG A 72 -7.37 11.25 22.74
C ARG A 72 -6.47 11.44 21.52
N PRO A 73 -6.29 12.68 21.02
CA PRO A 73 -5.30 12.93 20.00
C PRO A 73 -3.97 12.34 20.49
N PRO A 74 -3.21 11.63 19.64
CA PRO A 74 -1.90 11.12 20.01
C PRO A 74 -1.12 12.28 20.58
N THR A 75 -0.69 12.18 21.83
CA THR A 75 0.15 13.20 22.41
C THR A 75 1.36 13.35 21.49
N PRO A 76 1.70 14.56 21.01
CA PRO A 76 2.81 14.72 20.09
C PRO A 76 4.06 14.07 20.70
N PRO A 77 4.77 13.20 19.95
CA PRO A 77 5.92 12.47 20.48
C PRO A 77 6.98 13.42 21.01
N GLU A 78 7.05 14.65 20.50
CA GLU A 78 7.91 15.74 20.95
C GLU A 78 7.77 16.07 22.45
N LYS A 79 6.59 15.85 23.07
CA LYS A 79 6.41 16.04 24.52
C LYS A 79 7.17 15.00 25.36
N TYR A 80 7.39 13.80 24.82
CA TYR A 80 8.00 12.67 25.55
C TYR A 80 9.38 12.29 25.02
N ILE A 81 9.68 12.61 23.77
CA ILE A 81 10.94 12.30 23.09
C ILE A 81 11.73 13.60 22.97
N GLN A 82 12.56 13.86 23.97
CA GLN A 82 13.55 14.95 23.93
C GLN A 82 14.82 14.40 23.27
N VAL A 83 15.07 14.76 22.01
CA VAL A 83 16.28 14.34 21.29
C VAL A 83 17.40 15.32 21.59
N GLY A 84 18.40 14.88 22.35
CA GLY A 84 19.63 15.66 22.59
C GLY A 84 20.52 15.76 21.35
N PRO A 85 21.52 16.68 21.36
CA PRO A 85 22.45 16.84 20.25
C PRO A 85 23.28 15.57 20.00
N SER A 86 23.59 15.32 18.73
CA SER A 86 24.43 14.18 18.31
C SER A 86 25.88 14.38 18.75
N PRO A 87 26.63 13.31 19.07
CA PRO A 87 28.08 13.38 19.23
C PRO A 87 28.76 13.89 17.94
N PRO A 88 29.99 14.43 18.04
CA PRO A 88 30.75 14.92 16.89
C PRO A 88 31.17 13.78 15.95
N VAL A 89 30.94 13.98 14.65
CA VAL A 89 31.24 12.98 13.61
C VAL A 89 32.75 12.79 13.49
N PRO A 90 33.25 11.54 13.44
CA PRO A 90 34.67 11.27 13.27
C PRO A 90 35.17 11.67 11.87
N GLN A 91 36.41 12.14 11.80
CA GLN A 91 37.01 12.59 10.52
C GLN A 91 37.44 11.43 9.61
N THR A 92 37.66 10.23 10.15
CA THR A 92 38.12 9.08 9.39
C THR A 92 36.97 8.10 9.14
N THR A 93 36.93 7.53 7.94
CA THR A 93 35.90 6.56 7.53
C THR A 93 35.93 5.29 8.39
N GLN A 94 37.12 4.84 8.81
CA GLN A 94 37.27 3.69 9.70
C GLN A 94 36.61 3.94 11.07
N ALA A 95 36.73 5.17 11.59
CA ALA A 95 36.15 5.54 12.87
C ALA A 95 34.64 5.77 12.79
N GLN A 96 34.01 5.80 11.60
CA GLN A 96 32.55 5.87 11.47
C GLN A 96 31.86 4.57 11.86
N ILE A 97 32.57 3.44 11.89
CA ILE A 97 31.97 2.16 12.27
C ILE A 97 31.76 2.14 13.79
N GLY A 98 30.50 2.10 14.23
CA GLY A 98 30.15 1.98 15.65
C GLY A 98 30.38 3.23 16.51
N TRP A 99 30.71 4.39 15.93
CA TRP A 99 31.07 5.60 16.67
C TRP A 99 30.01 6.09 17.67
N ARG A 100 28.72 6.02 17.29
CA ARG A 100 27.61 6.41 18.17
C ARG A 100 27.46 5.43 19.34
N SER A 101 27.63 4.13 19.05
CA SER A 101 27.54 3.05 20.05
C SER A 101 28.78 2.99 20.96
N ALA A 102 29.89 3.62 20.57
CA ALA A 102 31.09 3.71 21.41
C ALA A 102 30.92 4.71 22.57
N VAL A 103 29.96 5.65 22.48
CA VAL A 103 29.68 6.60 23.55
C VAL A 103 28.83 5.91 24.64
N PRO A 104 29.31 5.76 25.89
CA PRO A 104 28.60 4.99 26.92
C PRO A 104 27.16 5.46 27.19
N LYS A 105 26.91 6.78 27.08
CA LYS A 105 25.58 7.38 27.26
C LYS A 105 24.60 7.11 26.12
N LEU A 106 25.08 6.66 24.96
CA LEU A 106 24.30 6.41 23.75
C LEU A 106 24.26 4.93 23.38
N GLN A 107 24.77 4.06 24.26
CA GLN A 107 24.68 2.62 24.08
C GLN A 107 23.23 2.17 24.15
N LEU A 108 22.76 1.54 23.07
CA LEU A 108 21.43 0.92 23.02
C LEU A 108 21.40 -0.44 23.74
N GLU A 109 22.56 -1.01 24.04
CA GLU A 109 22.72 -2.31 24.69
C GLU A 109 22.34 -2.22 26.17
N ARG A 110 21.07 -2.55 26.47
CA ARG A 110 20.55 -2.54 27.85
C ARG A 110 21.09 -3.68 28.71
N TYR A 111 21.47 -4.79 28.09
CA TYR A 111 21.82 -6.05 28.77
C TYR A 111 23.31 -6.38 28.72
N GLY A 112 24.13 -5.45 28.21
CA GLY A 112 25.57 -5.63 28.08
C GLY A 112 25.98 -6.64 27.00
N LYS A 113 27.28 -6.90 26.91
CA LYS A 113 27.84 -7.84 25.92
C LYS A 113 27.39 -9.26 26.28
N VAL A 114 26.62 -9.89 25.39
CA VAL A 114 26.25 -11.30 25.51
C VAL A 114 27.53 -12.12 25.60
N GLN A 115 27.79 -12.67 26.79
CA GLN A 115 28.86 -13.65 26.95
C GLN A 115 28.35 -14.96 26.39
N CYS A 116 28.74 -15.29 25.15
CA CYS A 116 28.66 -16.65 24.64
C CYS A 116 29.67 -17.51 25.41
N GLY A 117 29.35 -17.84 26.66
CA GLY A 117 30.07 -18.82 27.44
C GLY A 117 29.94 -20.20 26.79
N LYS A 118 30.98 -21.03 26.89
CA LYS A 118 31.01 -22.44 26.44
C LYS A 118 30.01 -23.36 27.19
N LYS A 119 28.98 -22.80 27.82
CA LYS A 119 27.99 -23.54 28.61
C LYS A 119 26.71 -23.61 27.80
N SER A 120 26.23 -24.83 27.54
CA SER A 120 24.92 -25.03 26.93
C SER A 120 23.83 -24.52 27.88
N PHE A 121 22.83 -23.83 27.35
CA PHE A 121 21.66 -23.35 28.09
C PHE A 121 20.98 -24.48 28.89
N LEU A 122 20.99 -25.71 28.36
CA LEU A 122 20.52 -26.93 29.03
C LEU A 122 21.27 -27.22 30.35
N LYS A 123 22.58 -26.98 30.40
CA LYS A 123 23.39 -27.16 31.61
C LYS A 123 23.09 -26.08 32.66
N GLU A 124 22.69 -24.89 32.22
CA GLU A 124 22.30 -23.79 33.11
C GLU A 124 20.92 -24.03 33.73
N LEU A 125 20.01 -24.66 32.99
CA LEU A 125 18.69 -25.09 33.48
C LEU A 125 18.72 -26.41 34.28
N GLY A 126 19.84 -27.13 34.27
CA GLY A 126 19.98 -28.42 34.96
C GLY A 126 19.16 -29.54 34.32
N TRP A 127 18.83 -29.43 33.02
CA TRP A 127 17.99 -30.39 32.33
C TRP A 127 18.83 -31.49 31.66
N ALA A 128 18.27 -32.72 31.66
CA ALA A 128 18.86 -33.82 30.92
C ALA A 128 18.84 -33.54 29.42
N TRP A 129 19.88 -33.97 28.71
CA TRP A 129 20.02 -33.74 27.26
C TRP A 129 18.88 -34.37 26.43
N ASP A 130 18.20 -35.36 27.01
CA ASP A 130 17.12 -36.12 26.37
C ASP A 130 15.78 -35.36 26.32
N ALA A 131 15.70 -34.16 26.93
CA ALA A 131 14.46 -33.37 27.01
C ALA A 131 14.02 -32.71 25.69
N CYS A 132 14.76 -32.90 24.59
CA CYS A 132 14.45 -32.37 23.26
C CYS A 132 14.44 -33.48 22.19
N SER A 133 13.82 -34.62 22.50
CA SER A 133 13.45 -35.64 21.52
C SER A 133 12.08 -35.37 20.91
#